data_AF-A0A4P5VSC2-F1
#
_entry.id   AF-A0A4P5VSC2-F1
#
_cell.length_a   1.000
_cell.length_b   1.000
_cell.length_c   1.000
_cell.angle_alpha   90.00
_cell.angle_beta   90.00
_cell.angle_gamma   90.00
#
_symmetry.space_group_name_H-M   'P 1'
#
loop_
_entity.id
_entity.type
_entity.pdbx_description
1 polymer ?
#
loop_
_entity_poly.entity_id
_entity_poly.type
_entity_poly.pdbx_seq_one_letter_code
_entity_poly.pdbx_strand_id
1 'polypeptide(L)' 'MESPLPAFSPDDWLRLRDALRYVGRDLHHRSFAVDAQRRELLWQEMDRCLALAERIETTCPLPEPAGGDPL' A
#
# COMPACT_ATOMS: atom_id res chain seq x y z
N MET A 1 -23.27 -10.46 -14.47
CA MET A 1 -22.68 -9.34 -15.23
C MET A 1 -21.78 -8.60 -14.27
N GLU A 2 -20.50 -8.96 -14.23
CA GLU A 2 -19.48 -8.16 -13.53
C GLU A 2 -19.33 -6.85 -14.29
N SER A 3 -19.63 -5.73 -13.64
CA SER A 3 -19.25 -4.42 -14.16
C SER A 3 -17.72 -4.40 -14.32
N PRO A 4 -17.17 -3.91 -15.44
CA PRO A 4 -15.73 -3.78 -15.56
C PRO A 4 -15.25 -2.89 -14.41
N LEU A 5 -14.35 -3.42 -13.59
CA LEU A 5 -13.76 -2.66 -12.49
C LEU A 5 -13.19 -1.36 -13.08
N PRO A 6 -13.44 -0.20 -12.46
CA PRO A 6 -12.92 1.05 -12.95
C PRO A 6 -11.41 0.93 -13.08
N ALA A 7 -10.87 1.27 -14.26
CA ALA A 7 -9.44 1.32 -14.47
C ALA A 7 -8.86 2.40 -13.54
N PHE A 8 -7.98 2.00 -12.63
CA PHE A 8 -7.29 2.91 -11.72
C PHE A 8 -6.33 3.79 -12.52
N SER A 9 -6.40 5.10 -12.31
CA SER A 9 -5.38 6.03 -12.79
C SER A 9 -4.07 5.84 -12.00
N PRO A 10 -2.91 6.34 -12.50
CA PRO A 10 -1.66 6.31 -11.74
C PRO A 10 -1.79 6.94 -10.34
N ASP A 11 -2.52 8.05 -10.23
CA ASP A 11 -2.77 8.71 -8.94
C ASP A 11 -3.59 7.84 -7.98
N ASP A 12 -4.55 7.07 -8.50
CA ASP A 12 -5.34 6.14 -7.68
C ASP A 12 -4.47 5.00 -7.13
N TRP A 13 -3.52 4.50 -7.93
CA TRP A 13 -2.54 3.51 -7.50
C TRP A 13 -1.63 4.05 -6.39
N LEU A 14 -1.18 5.31 -6.50
CA LEU A 14 -0.37 5.95 -5.47
C LEU A 14 -1.14 6.13 -4.17
N ARG A 15 -2.38 6.62 -4.26
CA ARG A 15 -3.26 6.76 -3.08
C ARG A 15 -3.51 5.41 -2.42
N LEU A 16 -3.72 4.36 -3.20
CA LEU A 16 -3.90 3.01 -2.69
C LEU A 16 -2.64 2.49 -1.99
N ARG A 17 -1.45 2.67 -2.59
CA ARG A 17 -0.16 2.31 -1.97
C ARG A 17 0.03 3.02 -0.64
N ASP A 18 -0.22 4.32 -0.59
CA ASP A 18 -0.01 5.13 0.61
C ASP A 18 -1.04 4.77 1.69
N ALA A 19 -2.29 4.47 1.30
CA ALA A 19 -3.31 3.95 2.21
C ALA A 19 -2.90 2.60 2.81
N LEU A 20 -2.36 1.67 2.01
CA LEU A 20 -1.87 0.37 2.49
C LEU A 20 -0.72 0.52 3.50
N ARG A 21 0.24 1.42 3.23
CA ARG A 21 1.35 1.73 4.15
C ARG A 21 0.83 2.35 5.46
N TYR A 22 -0.16 3.24 5.37
CA TYR A 22 -0.81 3.82 6.55
C TYR A 22 -1.50 2.75 7.40
N VAL A 23 -2.30 1.87 6.78
CA VAL A 23 -2.98 0.77 7.46
C VAL A 23 -1.97 -0.17 8.13
N GLY A 24 -0.88 -0.54 7.45
CA GLY A 24 0.18 -1.35 8.05
C GLY A 24 0.76 -0.73 9.32
N ARG A 25 1.02 0.59 9.31
CA ARG A 25 1.51 1.33 10.49
C ARG A 25 0.49 1.36 11.63
N ASP A 26 -0.79 1.56 11.32
CA ASP A 26 -1.87 1.55 12.31
C ASP A 26 -2.07 0.15 12.93
N LEU A 27 -2.01 -0.92 12.12
CA LEU A 27 -2.03 -2.31 12.61
C LEU A 27 -0.87 -2.58 13.57
N HIS A 28 0.34 -2.14 13.22
CA HIS A 28 1.51 -2.25 14.11
C HIS A 28 1.29 -1.51 15.44
N HIS A 29 0.74 -0.28 15.41
CA HIS A 29 0.44 0.45 16.65
C HIS A 29 -0.61 -0.27 17.51
N ARG A 30 -1.68 -0.79 16.91
CA ARG A 30 -2.73 -1.53 17.63
C ARG A 30 -2.23 -2.86 18.20
N SER A 31 -1.20 -3.43 17.61
CA SER A 31 -0.60 -4.71 18.03
C SER A 31 -0.02 -4.67 19.46
N PHE A 32 0.32 -3.48 19.97
CA PHE A 32 0.78 -3.28 21.35
C PHE A 32 -0.33 -3.35 22.40
N ALA A 33 -1.60 -3.18 22.00
CA ALA A 33 -2.74 -3.12 22.92
C ALA A 33 -3.48 -4.46 23.08
N VAL A 34 -2.99 -5.53 22.44
CA VAL A 34 -3.66 -6.84 22.40
C VAL A 34 -2.73 -7.97 22.87
N ASP A 35 -3.35 -9.11 23.21
CA ASP A 35 -2.65 -10.35 23.55
C ASP A 35 -1.84 -10.92 22.37
N ALA A 36 -1.01 -11.91 22.66
CA ALA A 36 -0.10 -12.51 21.67
C ALA A 36 -0.83 -13.15 20.48
N GLN A 37 -1.99 -13.76 20.69
CA GLN A 37 -2.74 -14.41 19.62
C GLN A 37 -3.32 -13.38 18.64
N ARG A 38 -3.92 -12.31 19.15
CA ARG A 38 -4.45 -11.22 18.32
C ARG A 38 -3.34 -10.41 17.66
N ARG A 39 -2.22 -10.21 18.36
CA ARG A 39 -1.04 -9.51 17.85
C ARG A 39 -0.51 -10.20 16.58
N GLU A 40 -0.39 -11.52 16.62
CA GLU A 40 0.06 -12.31 15.49
C GLU A 40 -0.83 -12.10 14.25
N LEU A 41 -2.15 -12.09 14.43
CA LEU A 41 -3.09 -11.81 13.32
C LEU A 41 -2.90 -10.39 12.76
N LEU A 42 -2.72 -9.38 13.62
CA LEU A 42 -2.48 -8.00 13.17
C LEU A 42 -1.18 -7.86 12.39
N TRP A 43 -0.13 -8.58 12.80
CA TRP A 43 1.15 -8.60 12.09
C TRP A 43 1.03 -9.28 10.72
N GLN A 44 0.30 -10.41 10.64
CA GLN A 44 0.04 -11.06 9.35
C GLN A 44 -0.73 -10.16 8.37
N GLU A 45 -1.72 -9.40 8.85
CA GLU A 45 -2.43 -8.45 7.98
C GLU A 45 -1.57 -7.23 7.62
N MET A 46 -0.71 -6.76 8.52
CA MET A 46 0.28 -5.72 8.23
C MET A 46 1.21 -6.17 7.10
N ASP A 47 1.76 -7.38 7.18
CA ASP A 47 2.67 -7.93 6.16
C ASP A 47 1.98 -8.02 4.79
N ARG A 48 0.71 -8.44 4.76
CA ARG A 48 -0.09 -8.44 3.52
C ARG A 48 -0.29 -7.03 2.95
N CYS A 49 -0.55 -6.04 3.80
CA CYS A 49 -0.69 -4.65 3.38
C CYS A 49 0.62 -4.12 2.77
N LEU A 50 1.75 -4.40 3.42
CA LEU A 50 3.07 -3.96 2.96
C LEU A 50 3.46 -4.65 1.64
N ALA A 51 3.26 -5.97 1.54
CA ALA A 51 3.52 -6.73 0.32
C ALA A 51 2.66 -6.24 -0.86
N LEU A 52 1.40 -5.87 -0.61
CA LEU A 52 0.55 -5.30 -1.67
C LEU A 52 1.03 -3.90 -2.08
N ALA A 53 1.45 -3.06 -1.14
CA ALA A 53 2.00 -1.74 -1.44
C ALA A 53 3.28 -1.83 -2.30
N GLU A 54 4.18 -2.76 -1.98
CA GLU A 54 5.39 -3.04 -2.76
C GLU A 54 5.08 -3.50 -4.19
N ARG A 55 4.07 -4.37 -4.35
CA ARG A 55 3.61 -4.79 -5.67
C ARG A 55 3.09 -3.63 -6.51
N ILE A 56 2.36 -2.69 -5.90
CA ILE A 56 1.90 -1.48 -6.59
C ILE A 56 3.08 -0.62 -7.04
N GLU A 57 4.06 -0.43 -6.16
CA GLU A 57 5.28 0.34 -6.45
C GLU A 57 6.09 -0.26 -7.60
N THR A 58 6.15 -1.59 -7.70
CA THR A 58 6.84 -2.30 -8.79
C THR A 58 6.06 -2.30 -10.10
N THR A 59 4.72 -2.39 -10.05
CA THR A 59 3.86 -2.54 -11.24
C THR A 59 3.48 -1.20 -11.86
N CYS A 60 3.42 -0.15 -11.05
CA CYS A 60 3.10 1.22 -11.47
C CYS A 60 4.29 2.12 -11.14
N PRO A 61 5.41 2.00 -11.87
CA PRO A 61 6.51 2.94 -11.70
C PRO A 61 5.98 4.34 -11.98
N LEU A 62 6.18 5.23 -11.01
CA LEU A 62 5.91 6.66 -11.18
C LEU A 62 6.58 7.13 -12.48
N PRO A 63 5.94 8.00 -13.27
CA PRO A 63 6.66 8.66 -14.35
C PRO A 63 7.91 9.31 -13.74
N GLU A 64 9.09 9.00 -14.30
CA GLU A 64 10.33 9.65 -13.91
C GLU A 64 10.09 11.16 -13.91
N PRO A 65 10.57 11.93 -12.91
CA PRO A 65 10.48 13.37 -12.98
C PRO A 65 11.14 13.77 -14.31
N ALA A 66 10.36 14.35 -15.22
CA ALA A 66 10.80 14.73 -16.54
C ALA A 66 12.15 15.43 -16.39
N GLY A 67 13.19 14.84 -17.00
CA GLY A 67 14.57 15.23 -16.80
C GLY A 67 14.69 16.75 -16.78
N GLY A 68 15.18 17.28 -15.66
CA GLY A 68 15.50 18.69 -15.55
C GLY A 68 16.42 19.04 -16.71
N ASP A 69 15.99 20.02 -17.51
CA ASP A 69 16.76 20.62 -18.58
C ASP A 69 18.24 20.78 -18.18
N PRO A 70 19.21 20.35 -19.02
CA PRO A 70 20.57 20.83 -18.89
C PRO A 70 20.59 22.31 -19.26
N LEU A 71 20.68 23.19 -18.26
CA LEU A 71 21.14 24.57 -18.43
C LEU A 71 22.63 24.58 -18.78
#